data_AF-A0A1H5BN51-F1
#
_entry.id   AF-A0A1H5BN51-F1
#
_cell.length_a   1.000
_cell.length_b   1.000
_cell.length_c   1.000
_cell.angle_alpha   90.00
_cell.angle_beta   90.00
_cell.angle_gamma   90.00
#
_symmetry.space_group_name_H-M   'P 1'
#
loop_
_entity.id
_entity.type
_entity.pdbx_description
1 polymer ?
#
loop_
_entity_poly.entity_id
_entity_poly.type
_entity_poly.pdbx_seq_one_letter_code
_entity_poly.pdbx_strand_id
1 'polypeptide(L)'
;MSVLAEYRQEAGSTPAVNVVWAVRAVAVRPSLRRRARTAGLPLTPDALARRQIRQLRVLRPSVGWPDRMRTELKASDRASVTAEKGREEVWFQWRPGRRRHTVWGSITFDEAAGTVLLDLREGAAYTGVSGVRRGASFVALCQVAGRLGLVEGGS
;
A
#
# COMPACT_ATOMS: atom_id res chain seq x y z
N MET A 1 50.84 -16.44 -8.29
CA MET A 1 50.58 -15.01 -8.55
C MET A 1 49.65 -14.90 -9.75
N SER A 2 48.48 -14.26 -9.73
CA SER A 2 47.58 -13.85 -8.65
C SER A 2 46.21 -13.67 -9.30
N VAL A 3 45.18 -14.32 -8.77
CA VAL A 3 43.77 -14.30 -9.22
C VAL A 3 43.10 -12.99 -8.76
N LEU A 4 43.72 -11.85 -9.04
CA LEU A 4 43.36 -10.56 -8.41
C LEU A 4 43.27 -9.39 -9.40
N ALA A 5 42.94 -9.65 -10.67
CA ALA A 5 42.80 -8.59 -11.67
C ALA A 5 41.36 -8.35 -12.17
N GLU A 6 40.39 -9.21 -11.86
CA GLU A 6 39.11 -9.17 -12.59
C GLU A 6 37.83 -9.31 -11.74
N TYR A 7 37.86 -8.85 -10.49
CA TYR A 7 36.65 -8.70 -9.68
C TYR A 7 36.66 -7.42 -8.85
N ARG A 8 36.53 -6.27 -9.53
CA ARG A 8 36.10 -5.04 -8.87
C ARG A 8 35.19 -4.22 -9.77
N GLN A 9 34.08 -4.84 -10.15
CA GLN A 9 32.88 -4.13 -10.57
C GLN A 9 32.09 -3.71 -9.32
N GLU A 10 31.67 -2.45 -9.31
CA GLU A 10 30.49 -1.93 -8.59
C GLU A 10 30.49 -1.93 -7.05
N ALA A 11 31.17 -0.96 -6.45
CA ALA A 11 30.85 -0.48 -5.10
C ALA A 11 30.85 1.05 -5.07
N GLY A 12 29.97 1.65 -5.87
CA GLY A 12 29.77 3.10 -5.95
C GLY A 12 28.39 3.52 -5.48
N SER A 13 27.92 3.06 -4.31
CA SER A 13 26.72 3.58 -3.67
C SER A 13 27.10 4.30 -2.38
N THR A 14 27.06 5.63 -2.43
CA THR A 14 27.56 6.58 -1.44
C THR A 14 26.81 6.46 -0.10
N PRO A 15 27.51 6.32 1.06
CA PRO A 15 26.88 6.14 2.37
C PRO A 15 25.96 7.31 2.80
N ALA A 16 26.18 8.51 2.25
CA ALA A 16 25.37 9.69 2.54
C ALA A 16 23.90 9.55 2.12
N VAL A 17 23.63 8.84 1.01
CA VAL A 17 22.27 8.60 0.54
C VAL A 17 21.51 7.75 1.57
N ASN A 18 22.15 6.72 2.12
CA ASN A 18 21.55 5.83 3.13
C ASN A 18 21.20 6.55 4.45
N VAL A 19 22.01 7.51 4.90
CA VAL A 19 21.77 8.25 6.15
C VAL A 19 20.55 9.18 6.04
N VAL A 20 20.44 9.94 4.94
CA VAL A 20 19.27 10.79 4.70
C VAL A 20 17.97 9.97 4.63
N TRP A 21 18.04 8.77 4.04
CA TRP A 21 16.91 7.84 4.02
C TRP A 21 16.53 7.32 5.40
N ALA A 22 17.51 6.91 6.21
CA ALA A 22 17.27 6.41 7.55
C ALA A 22 16.58 7.47 8.44
N VAL A 23 17.05 8.72 8.38
CA VAL A 23 16.46 9.83 9.14
C VAL A 23 15.01 10.09 8.73
N ARG A 24 14.71 10.11 7.42
CA ARG A 24 13.32 10.27 6.93
C ARG A 24 12.43 9.09 7.33
N ALA A 25 12.95 7.87 7.28
CA ALA A 25 12.20 6.68 7.71
C ALA A 25 11.80 6.78 9.19
N VAL A 26 12.72 7.22 10.06
CA VAL A 26 12.46 7.46 11.48
C VAL A 26 11.44 8.56 11.69
N ALA A 27 11.54 9.68 10.99
CA ALA A 27 10.63 10.82 11.13
C ALA A 27 9.18 10.49 10.75
N VAL A 28 8.96 9.62 9.76
CA VAL A 28 7.61 9.27 9.28
C VAL A 28 6.98 8.13 10.10
N ARG A 29 7.79 7.33 10.81
CA ARG A 29 7.38 6.12 11.55
C ARG A 29 6.29 6.36 12.60
N PRO A 30 6.30 7.43 13.43
CA PRO A 30 5.22 7.69 14.39
C PRO A 30 3.87 7.89 13.70
N SER A 31 3.86 8.59 12.56
CA SER A 31 2.63 8.84 11.80
C SER A 31 2.06 7.56 11.18
N LEU A 32 2.93 6.69 10.65
CA LEU A 32 2.54 5.38 10.11
C LEU A 32 2.03 4.47 11.22
N ARG A 33 2.71 4.46 12.38
CA ARG A 33 2.29 3.70 13.55
C ARG A 33 0.91 4.13 14.04
N ARG A 34 0.62 5.44 14.07
CA ARG A 34 -0.71 5.95 14.43
C ARG A 34 -1.77 5.45 13.45
N ARG A 35 -1.52 5.54 12.14
CA ARG A 35 -2.47 5.09 11.10
C ARG A 35 -2.71 3.59 11.15
N ALA A 36 -1.65 2.82 11.31
CA ALA A 36 -1.70 1.37 11.44
C ALA A 36 -2.59 0.97 12.63
N ARG A 37 -2.36 1.58 13.82
CA ARG A 37 -3.21 1.37 14.99
C ARG A 37 -4.67 1.73 14.76
N THR A 38 -4.95 2.89 14.15
CA THR A 38 -6.34 3.30 13.85
C THR A 38 -7.02 2.35 12.87
N ALA A 39 -6.27 1.77 11.94
CA ALA A 39 -6.77 0.78 10.98
C ALA A 39 -6.76 -0.66 11.51
N GLY A 40 -6.27 -0.91 12.74
CA GLY A 40 -6.11 -2.26 13.26
C GLY A 40 -5.09 -3.12 12.48
N LEU A 41 -4.13 -2.48 11.80
CA LEU A 41 -3.09 -3.16 11.02
C LEU A 41 -1.74 -3.11 11.76
N PRO A 42 -0.91 -4.16 11.69
CA PRO A 42 0.45 -4.11 12.19
C PRO A 42 1.31 -3.21 11.29
N LEU A 43 2.26 -2.51 11.92
CA LEU A 43 3.30 -1.80 11.18
C LEU A 43 4.43 -2.78 10.88
N THR A 44 4.55 -3.19 9.62
CA THR A 44 5.57 -4.13 9.16
C THR A 44 6.85 -3.41 8.70
N PRO A 45 8.02 -4.06 8.65
CA PRO A 45 9.27 -3.45 8.17
C PRO A 45 9.21 -2.93 6.73
N ASP A 46 8.38 -3.56 5.90
CA ASP A 46 8.09 -3.20 4.51
C ASP A 46 7.04 -2.09 4.38
N ALA A 47 6.61 -1.43 5.46
CA ALA A 47 5.64 -0.32 5.40
C ALA A 47 6.08 0.85 4.51
N LEU A 48 7.37 0.91 4.16
CA LEU A 48 7.94 1.88 3.24
C LEU A 48 8.06 1.36 1.80
N ALA A 49 7.70 0.10 1.51
CA ALA A 49 7.79 -0.47 0.18
C ALA A 49 6.80 0.20 -0.79
N ARG A 50 7.18 0.22 -2.07
CA ARG A 50 6.37 0.80 -3.15
C ARG A 50 5.07 0.03 -3.39
N ARG A 51 5.06 -1.26 -3.06
CA ARG A 51 3.90 -2.15 -3.18
C ARG A 51 3.55 -2.71 -1.80
N GLN A 52 2.25 -2.86 -1.54
CA GLN A 52 1.70 -3.53 -0.37
C GLN A 52 0.68 -4.54 -0.87
N ILE A 53 0.84 -5.80 -0.50
CA ILE A 53 -0.13 -6.85 -0.76
C ILE A 53 -0.55 -7.41 0.59
N ARG A 54 -1.84 -7.37 0.92
CA ARG A 54 -2.36 -7.90 2.18
C ARG A 54 -3.68 -8.60 1.95
N GLN A 55 -3.79 -9.80 2.52
CA GLN A 55 -5.07 -10.45 2.70
C GLN A 55 -5.68 -9.98 4.02
N LEU A 56 -6.91 -9.47 3.95
CA LEU A 56 -7.63 -8.92 5.09
C LEU A 56 -8.98 -9.61 5.24
N ARG A 57 -9.47 -9.70 6.48
CA ARG A 57 -10.81 -10.20 6.80
C ARG A 57 -11.81 -9.06 6.81
N VAL A 58 -13.03 -9.36 6.37
CA VAL A 58 -14.17 -8.49 6.56
C VAL A 58 -14.65 -8.66 8.00
N LEU A 59 -14.78 -7.57 8.76
CA LEU A 59 -15.15 -7.67 10.19
C LEU A 59 -16.53 -8.30 10.40
N ARG A 60 -17.49 -8.03 9.50
CA ARG A 60 -18.85 -8.59 9.51
C ARG A 60 -19.31 -8.84 8.07
N PRO A 61 -18.94 -9.97 7.44
CA PRO A 61 -19.44 -10.31 6.13
C PRO A 61 -20.94 -10.61 6.23
N SER A 62 -21.72 -10.09 5.29
CA SER A 62 -23.11 -10.52 5.06
C SER A 62 -23.29 -10.78 3.58
N VAL A 63 -24.40 -11.41 3.19
CA VAL A 63 -24.74 -11.60 1.77
C VAL A 63 -24.58 -10.28 0.98
N GLY A 64 -23.85 -10.33 -0.13
CA GLY A 64 -23.62 -9.17 -1.01
C GLY A 64 -22.67 -8.12 -0.42
N TRP A 65 -21.86 -8.47 0.59
CA TRP A 65 -20.85 -7.54 1.12
C TRP A 65 -19.85 -7.02 0.08
N PRO A 66 -19.45 -7.77 -0.99
CA PRO A 66 -18.58 -7.23 -2.02
C PRO A 66 -19.20 -6.03 -2.75
N ASP A 67 -20.49 -6.11 -3.08
CA ASP A 67 -21.22 -5.04 -3.78
C ASP A 67 -21.36 -3.79 -2.91
N ARG A 68 -21.53 -3.95 -1.59
CA ARG A 68 -21.49 -2.82 -0.65
C ARG A 68 -20.11 -2.19 -0.57
N MET A 69 -19.04 -2.99 -0.50
CA MET A 69 -17.67 -2.44 -0.51
C MET A 69 -17.36 -1.69 -1.79
N ARG A 70 -17.82 -2.20 -2.95
CA ARG A 70 -17.73 -1.48 -4.23
C ARG A 70 -18.43 -0.14 -4.17
N THR A 71 -19.65 -0.10 -3.63
CA THR A 71 -20.42 1.13 -3.44
C THR A 71 -19.69 2.11 -2.54
N GLU A 72 -19.18 1.65 -1.39
CA GLU A 72 -18.43 2.47 -0.44
C GLU A 72 -17.11 3.00 -1.01
N LEU A 73 -16.44 2.20 -1.84
CA LEU A 73 -15.25 2.61 -2.57
C LEU A 73 -15.59 3.69 -3.61
N LYS A 74 -16.64 3.50 -4.40
CA LYS A 74 -17.12 4.47 -5.41
C LYS A 74 -17.60 5.78 -4.76
N ALA A 75 -18.18 5.71 -3.57
CA ALA A 75 -18.60 6.88 -2.79
C ALA A 75 -17.42 7.62 -2.12
N SER A 76 -16.19 7.09 -2.21
CA SER A 76 -15.01 7.72 -1.64
C SER A 76 -14.55 8.89 -2.50
N ASP A 77 -14.42 10.07 -1.89
CA ASP A 77 -13.76 11.20 -2.53
C ASP A 77 -12.30 10.85 -2.91
N ARG A 78 -11.66 9.91 -2.22
CA ARG A 78 -10.27 9.52 -2.45
C ARG A 78 -10.08 8.53 -3.60
N ALA A 79 -11.13 7.79 -3.96
CA ALA A 79 -11.03 6.72 -4.93
C ALA A 79 -11.51 7.16 -6.31
N SER A 80 -10.90 6.61 -7.34
CA SER A 80 -11.43 6.65 -8.70
C SER A 80 -11.36 5.23 -9.24
N VAL A 81 -12.51 4.58 -9.42
CA VAL A 81 -12.57 3.22 -9.98
C VAL A 81 -12.22 3.28 -11.46
N THR A 82 -11.24 2.48 -11.86
CA THR A 82 -10.68 2.50 -13.22
C THR A 82 -11.13 1.32 -14.06
N ALA A 83 -11.46 0.19 -13.42
CA ALA A 83 -12.00 -0.99 -14.10
C ALA A 83 -12.66 -1.93 -13.08
N GLU A 84 -13.55 -2.79 -13.55
CA GLU A 84 -14.14 -3.88 -12.78
C GLU A 84 -14.09 -5.16 -13.64
N LYS A 85 -13.69 -6.29 -13.04
CA LYS A 85 -13.78 -7.61 -13.68
C LYS A 85 -14.85 -8.40 -12.95
N GLY A 86 -16.05 -8.37 -13.52
CA GLY A 86 -17.23 -8.95 -12.91
C GLY A 86 -17.41 -8.48 -11.46
N ARG A 87 -17.80 -9.43 -10.59
CA ARG A 87 -17.95 -9.20 -9.14
C ARG A 87 -16.71 -9.58 -8.32
N GLU A 88 -15.72 -10.20 -8.94
CA GLU A 88 -14.54 -10.74 -8.26
C GLU A 88 -13.46 -9.68 -7.99
N GLU A 89 -13.28 -8.72 -8.89
CA GLU A 89 -12.17 -7.75 -8.78
C GLU A 89 -12.59 -6.32 -9.14
N VAL A 90 -11.98 -5.34 -8.44
CA VAL A 90 -12.07 -3.90 -8.73
C VAL A 90 -10.67 -3.34 -8.83
N TRP A 91 -10.41 -2.53 -9.85
CA TRP A 91 -9.22 -1.69 -9.94
C TRP A 91 -9.58 -0.22 -9.71
N PHE A 92 -8.70 0.49 -9.02
CA PHE A 92 -8.93 1.88 -8.67
C PHE A 92 -7.61 2.64 -8.51
N GLN A 93 -7.70 3.96 -8.57
CA GLN A 93 -6.68 4.86 -8.05
C GLN A 93 -7.12 5.41 -6.70
N TRP A 94 -6.17 5.58 -5.78
CA TRP A 94 -6.41 6.12 -4.44
C TRP A 94 -5.53 7.32 -4.13
N ARG A 95 -6.10 8.35 -3.50
CA ARG A 95 -5.41 9.56 -3.05
C ARG A 95 -5.06 9.47 -1.55
N PRO A 96 -3.82 9.06 -1.18
CA PRO A 96 -3.43 8.91 0.23
C PRO A 96 -3.29 10.24 0.98
N GLY A 97 -3.16 11.37 0.26
CA GLY A 97 -2.97 12.70 0.84
C GLY A 97 -3.68 13.80 0.02
N ARG A 98 -3.43 15.07 0.39
CA ARG A 98 -4.04 16.25 -0.25
C ARG A 98 -3.38 16.65 -1.58
N ARG A 99 -2.23 16.08 -1.92
CA ARG A 99 -1.49 16.36 -3.17
C ARG A 99 -2.00 15.48 -4.31
N ARG A 100 -1.67 15.83 -5.55
CA ARG A 100 -2.07 15.12 -6.79
C ARG A 100 -1.45 13.71 -6.96
N HIS A 101 -0.95 13.09 -5.90
CA HIS A 101 -0.35 11.76 -5.97
C HIS A 101 -1.42 10.69 -5.79
N THR A 102 -1.40 9.70 -6.66
CA THR A 102 -2.25 8.52 -6.59
C THR A 102 -1.41 7.26 -6.47
N VAL A 103 -1.98 6.26 -5.79
CA VAL A 103 -1.53 4.87 -5.87
C VAL A 103 -2.56 4.08 -6.66
N TRP A 104 -2.11 3.08 -7.40
CA TRP A 104 -2.99 2.09 -8.01
C TRP A 104 -3.34 1.01 -6.99
N GLY A 105 -4.58 0.55 -7.03
CA GLY A 105 -5.06 -0.51 -6.19
C GLY A 105 -5.89 -1.52 -6.96
N SER A 106 -5.85 -2.77 -6.51
CA SER A 106 -6.88 -3.77 -6.81
C SER A 106 -7.43 -4.38 -5.53
N ILE A 107 -8.72 -4.73 -5.55
CA ILE A 107 -9.38 -5.54 -4.52
C ILE A 107 -9.91 -6.78 -5.20
N THR A 108 -9.47 -7.95 -4.75
CA THR A 108 -10.07 -9.23 -5.11
C THR A 108 -10.91 -9.73 -3.95
N PHE A 109 -12.14 -10.13 -4.21
CA PHE A 109 -13.10 -10.59 -3.20
C PHE A 109 -13.15 -12.12 -3.15
N ASP A 110 -12.98 -12.67 -1.95
CA ASP A 110 -13.32 -14.06 -1.64
C ASP A 110 -14.54 -14.04 -0.72
N GLU A 111 -15.72 -14.05 -1.34
CA GLU A 111 -17.00 -13.98 -0.61
C GLU A 111 -17.21 -15.20 0.30
N ALA A 112 -16.77 -16.38 -0.14
CA ALA A 112 -16.90 -17.63 0.61
C ALA A 112 -16.06 -17.62 1.88
N ALA A 113 -14.81 -17.14 1.81
CA ALA A 113 -13.94 -17.04 2.98
C ALA A 113 -14.16 -15.76 3.81
N GLY A 114 -14.95 -14.80 3.31
CA GLY A 114 -15.12 -13.49 3.92
C GLY A 114 -13.81 -12.69 3.97
N THR A 115 -12.98 -12.83 2.93
CA THR A 115 -11.67 -12.17 2.85
C THR A 115 -11.53 -11.34 1.58
N VAL A 116 -10.61 -10.38 1.63
CA VAL A 116 -10.18 -9.59 0.47
C VAL A 116 -8.68 -9.67 0.32
N LEU A 117 -8.21 -9.74 -0.93
CA LEU A 117 -6.82 -9.46 -1.26
C LEU A 117 -6.73 -8.02 -1.75
N LEU A 118 -5.94 -7.21 -1.06
CA LEU A 118 -5.70 -5.82 -1.39
C LEU A 118 -4.25 -5.67 -1.88
N ASP A 119 -4.08 -5.27 -3.14
CA ASP A 119 -2.77 -4.98 -3.76
C ASP A 119 -2.69 -3.50 -4.12
N LEU A 120 -1.77 -2.77 -3.50
CA LEU A 120 -1.58 -1.33 -3.66
C LEU A 120 -0.16 -1.05 -4.11
N ARG A 121 0.00 -0.29 -5.20
CA ARG A 121 1.29 0.08 -5.78
C ARG A 121 1.36 1.55 -6.13
N GLU A 122 2.52 2.17 -5.94
CA GLU A 122 2.77 3.53 -6.42
C GLU A 122 2.54 3.63 -7.94
N GLY A 123 1.90 4.71 -8.42
CA GLY A 123 1.53 4.85 -9.83
C GLY A 123 2.59 5.43 -10.75
N ALA A 124 2.39 5.23 -12.07
CA ALA A 124 3.34 5.57 -13.14
C ALA A 124 3.64 7.07 -13.32
N ALA A 125 2.81 7.99 -12.80
CA ALA A 125 3.08 9.43 -12.78
C ALA A 125 4.24 9.83 -11.82
N TYR A 126 5.07 8.86 -11.43
CA TYR A 126 6.31 9.02 -10.69
C TYR A 126 7.48 9.36 -11.63
N THR A 127 7.29 10.35 -12.49
CA THR A 127 8.36 10.93 -13.31
C THR A 127 8.69 12.31 -12.76
N GLY A 128 9.87 12.46 -12.12
CA GLY A 128 10.42 13.79 -11.84
C GLY A 128 10.98 13.99 -10.44
N VAL A 129 12.28 13.65 -10.28
CA VAL A 129 13.34 14.35 -9.51
C VAL A 129 13.10 14.74 -8.03
N SER A 130 11.93 14.48 -7.44
CA SER A 130 11.64 14.82 -6.04
C SER A 130 11.20 13.59 -5.26
N GLY A 131 12.21 12.77 -4.96
CA GLY A 131 12.28 11.86 -3.83
C GLY A 131 11.02 11.70 -2.98
N VAL A 132 10.27 10.63 -3.27
CA VAL A 132 9.97 9.60 -2.26
C VAL A 132 9.21 10.10 -1.03
N ARG A 133 7.88 9.99 -1.08
CA ARG A 133 7.13 9.62 0.14
C ARG A 133 6.93 8.11 0.15
N ARG A 134 8.01 7.39 0.51
CA ARG A 134 7.96 5.96 0.85
C ARG A 134 6.82 5.73 1.85
N GLY A 135 6.06 4.66 1.64
CA GLY A 135 4.90 4.30 2.46
C GLY A 135 3.58 4.95 2.04
N ALA A 136 3.49 5.60 0.88
CA ALA A 136 2.21 6.04 0.31
C ALA A 136 1.25 4.86 0.13
N SER A 137 1.75 3.72 -0.37
CA SER A 137 0.98 2.48 -0.51
C SER A 137 0.51 1.94 0.85
N PHE A 138 1.33 2.01 1.90
CA PHE A 138 0.92 1.61 3.26
C PHE A 138 -0.09 2.57 3.89
N VAL A 139 0.05 3.87 3.63
CA VAL A 139 -0.97 4.86 4.06
C VAL A 139 -2.29 4.59 3.34
N ALA A 140 -2.26 4.30 2.05
CA ALA A 140 -3.45 3.92 1.29
C ALA A 140 -4.05 2.63 1.83
N LEU A 141 -3.23 1.62 2.15
CA LEU A 141 -3.65 0.37 2.77
C LEU A 141 -4.46 0.63 4.06
N CYS A 142 -3.90 1.41 4.99
CA CYS A 142 -4.58 1.75 6.24
C CYS A 142 -5.90 2.50 6.00
N GLN A 143 -5.94 3.40 5.02
CA GLN A 143 -7.13 4.21 4.73
C GLN A 143 -8.24 3.38 4.07
N VAL A 144 -7.88 2.53 3.11
CA VAL A 144 -8.82 1.62 2.44
C VAL A 144 -9.34 0.61 3.46
N ALA A 145 -8.47 0.00 4.27
CA ALA A 145 -8.87 -0.94 5.30
C ALA A 145 -9.83 -0.32 6.32
N GLY A 146 -9.48 0.85 6.86
CA GLY A 146 -10.36 1.55 7.81
C GLY A 146 -11.70 1.97 7.20
N ARG A 147 -11.71 2.38 5.92
CA ARG A 147 -12.96 2.77 5.24
C ARG A 147 -13.87 1.57 4.98
N LEU A 148 -13.30 0.45 4.57
CA LEU A 148 -14.05 -0.75 4.19
C LEU A 148 -14.30 -1.71 5.37
N GLY A 149 -13.87 -1.36 6.59
CA GLY A 149 -14.05 -2.21 7.77
C GLY A 149 -13.25 -3.52 7.67
N LEU A 150 -12.06 -3.46 7.09
CA LEU A 150 -11.14 -4.59 6.94
C LEU A 150 -10.20 -4.68 8.13
N VAL A 151 -9.94 -5.90 8.58
CA VAL A 151 -9.03 -6.19 9.69
C VAL A 151 -8.01 -7.25 9.26
N GLU A 152 -6.87 -7.33 9.94
CA GLU A 152 -6.00 -8.49 9.71
C GLU A 152 -6.70 -9.77 10.17
N GLY A 153 -6.48 -10.84 9.41
CA GLY A 153 -6.86 -12.17 9.86
C GLY A 153 -6.00 -12.55 11.06
N GLY A 154 -6.57 -12.49 12.25
CA GLY A 154 -5.97 -13.12 13.43
C GLY A 154 -5.75 -14.60 13.12
N SER A 155 -4.48 -15.01 13.19
CA SER A 155 -4.10 -16.42 13.28
C SER A 155 -4.67 -16.99 14.57
#